data_AF-A0A7R9LIM5-F1
#
_entry.id   AF-A0A7R9LIM5-F1
#
_cell.length_a   1.000
_cell.length_b   1.000
_cell.length_c   1.000
_cell.angle_alpha   90.00
_cell.angle_beta   90.00
_cell.angle_gamma   90.00
#
_symmetry.space_group_name_H-M   'P 1'
#
loop_
_entity.id
_entity.type
_entity.pdbx_description
1 polymer ?
#
loop_
_entity_poly.entity_id
_entity_poly.type
_entity_poly.pdbx_seq_one_letter_code
_entity_poly.pdbx_strand_id
1 'polypeptide(L)'
;MVTLALAQKAKCDHSRATELPTYELKARRPDSCQMIGYQCESYKVFTTGKCADCGPDNELCRPMEFWPQYYPKRIATPTKLSLNKLYLLTAAKKPFCLFHYQIVILMAETSLAGTFTLNLKTVKPIVAEIESDLLGFKSGQNYTYLYTDSQHLGQIAEVMVSFKKIIAGQLSSFGPNVNPMAPKAVPKIAMISINFMSNFDKSIRNKYSSRLYADAERPTIFLIKTNAKISKLSNNQRPVARKTQGKRPLHRKNARSRPRTRKIAG
;
A
#
# COMPACT_ATOMS: atom_id res chain seq x y z
N MET A 1 -29.55 9.90 -32.63
CA MET A 1 -28.58 10.45 -31.64
C MET A 1 -27.93 9.37 -30.77
N VAL A 2 -28.65 8.34 -30.30
CA VAL A 2 -28.09 7.25 -29.45
C VAL A 2 -26.95 6.47 -30.12
N THR A 3 -27.05 6.17 -31.41
CA THR A 3 -26.02 5.43 -32.18
C THR A 3 -24.71 6.20 -32.34
N LEU A 4 -24.76 7.52 -32.54
CA LEU A 4 -23.58 8.39 -32.62
C LEU A 4 -22.84 8.47 -31.28
N ALA A 5 -23.57 8.56 -30.16
CA ALA A 5 -22.98 8.58 -28.82
C ALA A 5 -22.29 7.26 -28.48
N LEU A 6 -22.90 6.12 -28.84
CA LEU A 6 -22.29 4.80 -28.66
C LEU A 6 -21.04 4.62 -29.53
N ALA A 7 -21.07 5.05 -30.79
CA ALA A 7 -19.91 5.01 -31.69
C ALA A 7 -18.77 5.92 -31.20
N GLN A 8 -19.07 7.11 -30.70
CA GLN A 8 -18.08 8.04 -30.13
C GLN A 8 -17.48 7.49 -28.83
N LYS A 9 -18.28 6.86 -27.98
CA LYS A 9 -17.81 6.17 -26.77
C LYS A 9 -16.90 4.97 -27.11
N ALA A 10 -17.30 4.14 -28.08
CA ALA A 10 -16.49 3.01 -28.53
C ALA A 10 -15.13 3.45 -29.09
N LYS A 11 -15.10 4.56 -29.87
CA LYS A 11 -13.84 5.17 -30.33
C LYS A 11 -12.98 5.64 -29.16
N CYS A 12 -13.57 6.28 -28.15
CA CYS A 12 -12.85 6.73 -26.95
C CYS A 12 -12.26 5.55 -26.15
N ASP A 13 -13.07 4.52 -25.90
CA ASP A 13 -12.65 3.33 -25.15
C ASP A 13 -11.56 2.55 -25.90
N HIS A 14 -11.68 2.41 -27.22
CA HIS A 14 -10.65 1.77 -28.05
C HIS A 14 -9.33 2.55 -28.05
N SER A 15 -9.36 3.87 -28.22
CA SER A 15 -8.17 4.71 -28.16
C SER A 15 -7.50 4.67 -26.78
N ARG A 16 -8.26 4.51 -25.70
CA ARG A 16 -7.71 4.41 -24.33
C ARG A 16 -6.75 3.23 -24.17
N ALA A 17 -7.03 2.10 -24.84
CA ALA A 17 -6.17 0.91 -24.78
C ALA A 17 -4.77 1.15 -25.37
N THR A 18 -4.63 2.08 -26.33
CA THR A 18 -3.34 2.42 -26.95
C THR A 18 -2.62 3.56 -26.22
N GLU A 19 -3.38 4.49 -25.64
CA GLU A 19 -2.81 5.64 -24.93
C GLU A 19 -2.19 5.27 -23.57
N LEU A 20 -2.78 4.31 -22.86
CA LEU A 20 -2.37 3.90 -21.52
C LEU A 20 -0.93 3.36 -21.46
N PRO A 21 -0.54 2.37 -22.29
CA PRO A 21 0.86 1.91 -22.34
C PRO A 21 1.83 3.03 -22.72
N THR A 22 1.43 3.89 -23.66
CA THR A 22 2.29 4.98 -24.16
C THR A 22 2.56 6.04 -23.09
N TYR A 23 1.57 6.33 -22.23
CA TYR A 23 1.73 7.23 -21.09
C TYR A 23 2.71 6.65 -20.06
N GLU A 24 2.55 5.37 -19.71
CA GLU A 24 3.38 4.70 -18.71
C GLU A 24 4.87 4.71 -19.10
N LEU A 25 5.17 4.49 -20.38
CA LEU A 25 6.55 4.54 -20.91
C LEU A 25 7.28 5.86 -20.66
N LYS A 26 6.55 6.95 -20.43
CA LYS A 26 7.10 8.29 -20.13
C LYS A 26 7.28 8.51 -18.62
N ALA A 27 6.58 7.76 -17.77
CA ALA A 27 6.64 7.84 -16.31
C ALA A 27 7.76 6.92 -15.75
N ARG A 28 9.03 7.18 -16.14
CA ARG A 28 10.17 6.29 -15.85
C ARG A 28 10.87 6.49 -14.50
N ARG A 29 10.24 7.11 -13.49
CA ARG A 29 10.88 7.30 -12.18
C ARG A 29 10.39 6.25 -11.17
N PRO A 30 11.27 5.65 -10.34
CA PRO A 30 10.85 4.74 -9.29
C PRO A 30 9.85 5.35 -8.29
N ASP A 31 9.89 6.68 -8.13
CA ASP A 31 8.94 7.45 -7.32
C ASP A 31 7.76 8.04 -8.12
N SER A 32 7.65 7.75 -9.44
CA SER A 32 6.52 8.16 -10.25
C SER A 32 5.34 7.19 -10.17
N CYS A 33 4.15 7.70 -10.48
CA CYS A 33 2.92 6.93 -10.50
C CYS A 33 3.05 5.74 -11.45
N GLN A 34 3.16 4.53 -10.90
CA GLN A 34 3.25 3.28 -11.65
C GLN A 34 1.88 2.60 -11.68
N MET A 35 1.38 2.30 -12.88
CA MET A 35 0.13 1.59 -13.11
C MET A 35 0.35 0.08 -12.90
N ILE A 36 0.06 -0.38 -11.69
CA ILE A 36 0.17 -1.79 -11.29
C ILE A 36 -1.21 -2.47 -11.38
N GLY A 37 -1.28 -3.54 -12.17
CA GLY A 37 -2.42 -4.45 -12.19
C GLY A 37 -2.31 -5.49 -11.06
N TYR A 38 -3.41 -5.71 -10.36
CA TYR A 38 -3.54 -6.67 -9.26
C TYR A 38 -4.39 -7.86 -9.68
N GLN A 39 -3.91 -9.07 -9.42
CA GLN A 39 -4.70 -10.27 -9.62
C GLN A 39 -5.87 -10.28 -8.64
N CYS A 40 -7.06 -10.51 -9.18
CA CYS A 40 -8.27 -10.58 -8.38
C CYS A 40 -9.29 -11.50 -9.03
N GLU A 41 -10.26 -11.99 -8.25
CA GLU A 41 -11.33 -12.87 -8.76
C GLU A 41 -12.21 -12.16 -9.80
N SER A 42 -12.52 -10.89 -9.55
CA SER A 42 -13.29 -10.06 -10.46
C SER A 42 -12.99 -8.58 -10.26
N TYR A 43 -13.35 -7.76 -11.24
CA TYR A 43 -13.26 -6.30 -11.14
C TYR A 43 -14.07 -5.77 -9.95
N LYS A 44 -15.26 -6.33 -9.69
CA LYS A 44 -16.12 -5.94 -8.56
C LYS A 44 -15.43 -6.19 -7.21
N VAL A 45 -14.76 -7.33 -7.04
CA VAL A 45 -14.00 -7.63 -5.82
C VAL A 45 -12.80 -6.70 -5.70
N PHE A 46 -12.10 -6.43 -6.80
CA PHE A 46 -10.98 -5.48 -6.83
C PHE A 46 -11.40 -4.08 -6.38
N THR A 47 -12.53 -3.55 -6.86
CA THR A 47 -13.02 -2.21 -6.47
C THR A 47 -13.41 -2.09 -5.00
N THR A 48 -13.62 -3.21 -4.29
CA THR A 48 -13.81 -3.22 -2.82
C THR A 48 -12.49 -3.25 -2.02
N GLY A 49 -11.35 -3.15 -2.71
CA GLY A 49 -10.03 -3.17 -2.08
C GLY A 49 -9.63 -4.51 -1.49
N LYS A 50 -10.27 -5.62 -1.85
CA LYS A 50 -9.94 -6.95 -1.30
C LYS A 50 -8.68 -7.58 -1.90
N CYS A 51 -8.16 -7.01 -2.99
CA CYS A 51 -6.99 -7.51 -3.70
C CYS A 51 -5.88 -6.44 -3.69
N ALA A 52 -4.93 -6.59 -2.76
CA ALA A 52 -3.83 -5.63 -2.58
C ALA A 52 -2.47 -6.29 -2.28
N ASP A 53 -2.43 -7.62 -2.18
CA ASP A 53 -1.20 -8.37 -2.00
C ASP A 53 -0.65 -8.79 -3.36
N CYS A 54 0.64 -8.53 -3.59
CA CYS A 54 1.34 -8.97 -4.79
C CYS A 54 1.95 -10.37 -4.65
N GLY A 55 1.80 -11.01 -3.49
CA GLY A 55 2.46 -12.26 -3.16
C GLY A 55 3.90 -12.05 -2.67
N PRO A 56 4.57 -13.11 -2.17
CA PRO A 56 5.94 -13.04 -1.68
C PRO A 56 6.93 -12.46 -2.71
N ASP A 57 6.63 -12.68 -3.98
CA ASP A 57 7.54 -12.62 -5.10
C ASP A 57 7.00 -11.71 -6.22
N ASN A 58 6.01 -10.87 -5.90
CA ASN A 58 5.25 -10.03 -6.82
C ASN A 58 4.53 -10.81 -7.94
N GLU A 59 4.31 -12.11 -7.78
CA GLU A 59 3.71 -12.97 -8.79
C GLU A 59 2.23 -12.67 -9.07
N LEU A 60 1.54 -12.00 -8.14
CA LEU A 60 0.13 -11.60 -8.26
C LEU A 60 -0.06 -10.17 -8.78
N CYS A 61 1.01 -9.46 -9.07
CA CYS A 61 0.98 -8.10 -9.59
C CYS A 61 1.80 -7.99 -10.87
N ARG A 62 1.40 -7.12 -11.78
CA ARG A 62 2.27 -6.73 -12.91
C ARG A 62 2.12 -5.26 -13.23
N PRO A 63 3.22 -4.56 -13.55
CA PRO A 63 3.12 -3.27 -14.19
C PRO A 63 2.37 -3.41 -15.52
N MET A 64 1.61 -2.40 -15.88
CA MET A 64 1.02 -2.30 -17.21
C MET A 64 2.08 -2.05 -18.29
N GLU A 65 3.29 -1.64 -17.89
CA GLU A 65 4.45 -1.43 -18.77
C GLU A 65 4.76 -2.64 -19.66
N PHE A 66 5.03 -2.36 -20.94
CA PHE A 66 5.34 -3.35 -21.95
C PHE A 66 6.87 -3.52 -22.16
N TRP A 67 7.67 -3.73 -21.11
CA TRP A 67 9.10 -4.02 -21.32
C TRP A 67 9.65 -5.15 -20.43
N PRO A 68 9.87 -6.33 -21.02
CA PRO A 68 10.45 -7.48 -20.33
C PRO A 68 11.84 -7.25 -19.72
N GLN A 69 12.61 -6.35 -20.31
CA GLN A 69 14.01 -6.10 -19.94
C GLN A 69 14.21 -5.45 -18.57
N TYR A 70 13.22 -4.78 -18.00
CA TYR A 70 13.31 -4.18 -16.66
C TYR A 70 12.88 -5.15 -15.55
N TYR A 71 12.24 -6.27 -15.92
CA TYR A 71 11.85 -7.35 -14.99
C TYR A 71 12.40 -8.71 -15.46
N PRO A 72 13.72 -8.81 -15.73
CA PRO A 72 14.31 -9.94 -16.45
C PRO A 72 14.24 -11.28 -15.69
N LYS A 73 13.94 -11.25 -14.38
CA LYS A 73 13.91 -12.45 -13.53
C LYS A 73 12.54 -13.11 -13.37
N ARG A 74 11.44 -12.53 -13.88
CA ARG A 74 10.07 -13.03 -13.61
C ARG A 74 9.13 -13.10 -14.81
N ILE A 75 9.64 -12.86 -16.01
CA ILE A 75 9.00 -13.31 -17.26
C ILE A 75 9.66 -14.65 -17.66
N ALA A 76 10.01 -15.46 -16.65
CA ALA A 76 10.50 -16.80 -16.86
C ALA A 76 9.29 -17.69 -17.15
N THR A 77 9.27 -18.21 -18.37
CA THR A 77 8.41 -19.28 -18.91
C THR A 77 6.93 -18.94 -19.19
N PRO A 78 6.52 -18.91 -20.48
CA PRO A 78 5.10 -18.82 -20.91
C PRO A 78 4.22 -19.99 -20.46
N THR A 79 4.81 -21.05 -19.91
CA THR A 79 4.09 -22.31 -19.58
C THR A 79 3.23 -22.20 -18.32
N LYS A 80 3.38 -21.14 -17.51
CA LYS A 80 2.45 -20.76 -16.44
C LYS A 80 1.90 -19.34 -16.67
N LEU A 81 1.52 -19.01 -17.90
CA LEU A 81 0.52 -17.98 -18.16
C LEU A 81 -0.81 -18.45 -17.56
N SER A 82 -0.89 -18.48 -16.24
CA SER A 82 -2.17 -18.58 -15.56
C SER A 82 -2.99 -17.40 -16.08
N LEU A 83 -4.16 -17.71 -16.64
CA LEU A 83 -5.18 -16.83 -17.21
C LEU A 83 -5.76 -15.85 -16.17
N ASN A 84 -4.89 -15.25 -15.37
CA ASN A 84 -5.24 -14.51 -14.19
C ASN A 84 -5.57 -13.08 -14.59
N LYS A 85 -6.82 -12.69 -14.35
CA LYS A 85 -7.30 -11.35 -14.64
C LYS A 85 -6.65 -10.38 -13.66
N LEU A 86 -5.90 -9.43 -14.19
CA LEU A 86 -5.33 -8.31 -13.47
C LEU A 86 -6.25 -7.10 -13.62
N TYR A 87 -6.44 -6.35 -12.54
CA TYR A 87 -7.29 -5.17 -12.51
C TYR A 87 -6.52 -3.96 -11.98
N LEU A 88 -6.80 -2.80 -12.56
CA LEU A 88 -6.36 -1.50 -12.08
C LEU A 88 -7.40 -0.43 -12.43
N LEU A 89 -7.35 0.71 -11.75
CA LEU A 89 -8.11 1.90 -12.11
C LEU A 89 -7.19 2.94 -12.74
N THR A 90 -7.72 3.68 -13.71
CA THR A 90 -7.05 4.84 -14.32
C THR A 90 -8.00 6.02 -14.34
N ALA A 91 -7.45 7.23 -14.28
CA ALA A 91 -8.23 8.46 -14.40
C ALA A 91 -8.88 8.56 -15.78
N ALA A 92 -9.99 9.28 -15.87
CA ALA A 92 -10.72 9.46 -17.13
C ALA A 92 -9.97 10.34 -18.15
N LYS A 93 -9.02 11.16 -17.68
CA LYS A 93 -8.23 12.10 -18.49
C LYS A 93 -6.75 12.00 -18.13
N LYS A 94 -5.89 12.52 -19.00
CA LYS A 94 -4.46 12.64 -18.73
C LYS A 94 -4.22 13.62 -17.55
N PRO A 95 -3.26 13.35 -16.65
CA PRO A 95 -2.49 12.11 -16.54
C PRO A 95 -3.38 10.93 -16.11
N PHE A 96 -3.32 9.82 -16.85
CA PHE A 96 -4.24 8.68 -16.62
C PHE A 96 -3.92 7.90 -15.35
N CYS A 97 -2.72 8.06 -14.80
CA CYS A 97 -2.28 7.29 -13.65
C CYS A 97 -3.00 7.72 -12.36
N LEU A 98 -3.28 6.72 -11.52
CA LEU A 98 -3.81 6.90 -10.17
C LEU A 98 -2.91 6.14 -9.19
N PHE A 99 -2.70 6.72 -8.03
CA PHE A 99 -2.13 6.04 -6.88
C PHE A 99 -3.22 5.29 -6.14
N HIS A 100 -3.04 3.98 -5.93
CA HIS A 100 -3.96 3.07 -5.27
C HIS A 100 -3.53 2.84 -3.82
N TYR A 101 -4.52 2.79 -2.95
CA TYR A 101 -4.35 2.50 -1.54
C TYR A 101 -5.45 1.53 -1.10
N GLN A 102 -5.07 0.44 -0.46
CA GLN A 102 -6.03 -0.40 0.26
C GLN A 102 -6.15 0.12 1.68
N ILE A 103 -7.38 0.37 2.10
CA ILE A 103 -7.70 0.74 3.48
C ILE A 103 -8.36 -0.46 4.13
N VAL A 104 -7.83 -0.90 5.28
CA VAL A 104 -8.36 -2.00 6.08
C VAL A 104 -8.70 -1.48 7.47
N ILE A 105 -9.95 -1.62 7.88
CA ILE A 105 -10.44 -1.19 9.19
C ILE A 105 -10.81 -2.44 9.97
N LEU A 106 -10.16 -2.64 11.11
CA LEU A 106 -10.49 -3.71 12.05
C LEU A 106 -11.35 -3.15 13.18
N MET A 107 -12.57 -3.65 13.30
CA MET A 107 -13.46 -3.30 14.42
C MET A 107 -13.02 -4.07 15.67
N ALA A 108 -13.01 -3.42 16.83
CA ALA A 108 -12.66 -4.06 18.09
C ALA A 108 -13.82 -4.94 18.61
N GLU A 109 -14.72 -4.35 19.40
CA GLU A 109 -15.70 -5.12 20.22
C GLU A 109 -17.13 -4.57 20.14
N THR A 110 -17.41 -3.67 19.19
CA THR A 110 -18.71 -3.00 19.09
C THR A 110 -19.23 -3.05 17.67
N SER A 111 -20.44 -3.59 17.50
CA SER A 111 -21.18 -3.42 16.25
C SER A 111 -21.74 -2.00 16.16
N LEU A 112 -21.68 -1.42 14.97
CA LEU A 112 -22.03 -0.04 14.65
C LEU A 112 -23.08 -0.03 13.54
N ALA A 113 -24.09 0.83 13.66
CA ALA A 113 -24.94 1.23 12.55
C ALA A 113 -24.64 2.71 12.26
N GLY A 114 -24.18 3.01 11.05
CA GLY A 114 -23.60 4.31 10.72
C GLY A 114 -22.84 4.27 9.41
N THR A 115 -22.55 5.45 8.87
CA THR A 115 -21.43 5.61 7.94
C THR A 115 -20.29 6.33 8.67
N PHE A 116 -19.07 6.22 8.14
CA PHE A 116 -17.96 7.03 8.58
C PHE A 116 -17.28 7.72 7.40
N THR A 117 -16.56 8.77 7.74
CA THR A 117 -15.62 9.47 6.88
C THR A 117 -14.24 9.36 7.50
N LEU A 118 -13.24 8.93 6.73
CA LEU A 118 -11.83 8.96 7.09
C LEU A 118 -11.18 10.19 6.46
N ASN A 119 -10.55 11.02 7.29
CA ASN A 119 -9.75 12.15 6.85
C ASN A 119 -8.28 11.81 7.08
N LEU A 120 -7.55 11.53 6.01
CA LEU A 120 -6.14 11.19 6.03
C LEU A 120 -5.33 12.48 5.99
N LYS A 121 -4.49 12.71 6.99
CA LYS A 121 -3.46 13.72 6.96
C LYS A 121 -2.12 13.06 6.71
N THR A 122 -1.44 13.53 5.67
CA THR A 122 -0.11 13.04 5.33
C THR A 122 0.95 13.88 6.02
N VAL A 123 2.22 13.46 5.99
CA VAL A 123 3.35 14.31 6.43
C VAL A 123 3.46 15.57 5.56
N LYS A 124 3.03 15.48 4.31
CA LYS A 124 2.81 16.63 3.43
C LYS A 124 1.42 17.23 3.69
N PRO A 125 1.14 18.50 3.35
CA PRO A 125 -0.17 19.12 3.55
C PRO A 125 -1.20 18.64 2.52
N ILE A 126 -1.31 17.32 2.32
CA ILE A 126 -2.33 16.66 1.50
C ILE A 126 -3.37 16.08 2.45
N VAL A 127 -4.64 16.33 2.14
CA VAL A 127 -5.79 15.76 2.84
C VAL A 127 -6.57 14.91 1.85
N ALA A 128 -6.90 13.69 2.26
CA ALA A 128 -7.74 12.78 1.49
C ALA A 128 -8.95 12.35 2.34
N GLU A 129 -10.11 12.24 1.70
CA GLU A 129 -11.37 11.87 2.32
C GLU A 129 -11.89 10.55 1.74
N ILE A 130 -12.24 9.60 2.61
CA ILE A 130 -12.89 8.34 2.23
C ILE A 130 -14.19 8.19 3.00
N GLU A 131 -15.29 8.04 2.28
CA GLU A 131 -16.60 7.74 2.87
C GLU A 131 -16.89 6.23 2.80
N SER A 132 -17.49 5.68 3.86
CA SER A 132 -17.96 4.31 3.85
C SER A 132 -19.23 4.15 3.02
N ASP A 133 -19.26 3.14 2.15
CA ASP A 133 -20.45 2.69 1.43
C ASP A 133 -21.38 1.80 2.29
N LEU A 134 -20.84 1.25 3.39
CA LEU A 134 -21.58 0.42 4.32
C LEU A 134 -22.30 1.26 5.37
N LEU A 135 -23.53 0.83 5.67
CA LEU A 135 -24.39 1.43 6.68
C LEU A 135 -24.22 0.76 8.07
N GLY A 136 -23.25 -0.15 8.23
CA GLY A 136 -23.03 -0.83 9.50
C GLY A 136 -21.85 -1.80 9.51
N PHE A 137 -21.34 -2.04 10.72
CA PHE A 137 -20.09 -2.74 10.98
C PHE A 137 -20.29 -3.70 12.15
N LYS A 138 -19.73 -4.90 12.05
CA LYS A 138 -19.81 -5.94 13.06
C LYS A 138 -18.52 -5.97 13.86
N SER A 139 -18.66 -6.29 15.14
CA SER A 139 -17.54 -6.51 16.05
C SER A 139 -16.52 -7.52 15.50
N GLY A 140 -15.23 -7.25 15.68
CA GLY A 140 -14.13 -8.14 15.27
C GLY A 140 -13.93 -8.32 13.76
N GLN A 141 -14.70 -7.64 12.91
CA GLN A 141 -14.63 -7.81 11.45
C GLN A 141 -13.70 -6.80 10.78
N ASN A 142 -13.13 -7.24 9.64
CA ASN A 142 -12.33 -6.42 8.75
C ASN A 142 -13.19 -5.84 7.62
N TYR A 143 -13.03 -4.55 7.38
CA TYR A 143 -13.66 -3.83 6.28
C TYR A 143 -12.59 -3.26 5.38
N THR A 144 -12.72 -3.50 4.07
CA THR A 144 -11.73 -3.11 3.07
C THR A 144 -12.32 -2.11 2.09
N TYR A 145 -11.49 -1.13 1.70
CA TYR A 145 -11.84 -0.13 0.71
C TYR A 145 -10.66 0.06 -0.25
N LEU A 146 -10.97 0.30 -1.52
CA LEU A 146 -10.00 0.78 -2.49
C LEU A 146 -10.13 2.30 -2.59
N TYR A 147 -9.05 3.01 -2.33
CA TYR A 147 -8.96 4.45 -2.54
C TYR A 147 -7.95 4.75 -3.65
N THR A 148 -8.26 5.77 -4.46
CA THR A 148 -7.37 6.22 -5.53
C THR A 148 -7.28 7.73 -5.59
N ASP A 149 -6.09 8.26 -5.81
CA ASP A 149 -5.86 9.70 -6.01
C ASP A 149 -4.85 9.94 -7.15
N SER A 150 -4.92 11.09 -7.82
CA SER A 150 -3.94 11.48 -8.84
C SER A 150 -2.62 11.96 -8.22
N GLN A 151 -2.62 12.27 -6.93
CA GLN A 151 -1.48 12.71 -6.14
C GLN A 151 -0.98 11.60 -5.20
N HIS A 152 0.34 11.51 -5.07
CA HIS A 152 0.96 10.59 -4.11
C HIS A 152 0.81 11.14 -2.69
N LEU A 153 0.02 10.47 -1.85
CA LEU A 153 -0.23 10.88 -0.46
C LEU A 153 1.06 10.87 0.37
N GLY A 154 2.02 10.00 0.05
CA GLY A 154 3.26 9.90 0.81
C GLY A 154 3.04 9.12 2.09
N GLN A 155 3.79 9.47 3.14
CA GLN A 155 3.61 8.85 4.44
C GLN A 155 2.38 9.43 5.13
N ILE A 156 1.46 8.57 5.56
CA ILE A 156 0.29 8.98 6.33
C ILE A 156 0.72 9.22 7.77
N ALA A 157 0.42 10.40 8.31
CA ALA A 157 0.77 10.75 9.69
C ALA A 157 -0.38 10.47 10.66
N GLU A 158 -1.59 10.83 10.25
CA GLU A 158 -2.79 10.80 11.08
C GLU A 158 -4.02 10.44 10.24
N VAL A 159 -4.95 9.70 10.84
CA VAL A 159 -6.29 9.48 10.28
C VAL A 159 -7.32 9.93 11.30
N MET A 160 -8.19 10.87 10.92
CA MET A 160 -9.33 11.28 11.75
C MET A 160 -10.59 10.59 11.24
N VAL A 161 -11.33 9.96 12.15
CA VAL A 161 -12.58 9.26 11.85
C VAL A 161 -13.76 10.09 12.33
N SER A 162 -14.64 10.43 11.40
CA SER A 162 -15.89 11.14 11.65
C SER A 162 -17.06 10.20 11.40
N PHE A 163 -17.92 9.99 12.40
CA PHE A 163 -19.10 9.14 12.26
C PHE A 163 -20.34 9.94 11.92
N LYS A 164 -21.07 9.52 10.89
CA LYS A 164 -22.38 10.06 10.54
C LYS A 164 -23.44 9.04 10.98
N LYS A 165 -24.34 9.47 11.86
CA LYS A 165 -25.43 8.62 12.35
C LYS A 165 -26.44 8.38 11.23
N ILE A 166 -26.96 7.17 11.12
CA ILE A 166 -28.04 6.84 10.19
C ILE A 166 -29.35 7.47 10.68
N ILE A 167 -30.08 8.11 9.78
CA ILE A 167 -31.45 8.58 10.02
C ILE A 167 -32.37 7.36 10.01
N ALA A 168 -33.30 7.27 10.97
CA ALA A 168 -34.15 6.10 11.19
C ALA A 168 -34.83 5.51 9.94
N GLY A 169 -35.11 6.33 8.92
CA GLY A 169 -35.70 5.90 7.64
C GLY A 169 -34.83 4.99 6.76
N GLN A 170 -33.51 4.90 7.01
CA GLN A 170 -32.59 4.01 6.27
C GLN A 170 -32.37 2.64 6.95
N LEU A 171 -32.96 2.40 8.13
CA LEU A 171 -32.85 1.11 8.84
C LEU A 171 -33.66 -0.02 8.18
N SER A 172 -34.58 0.27 7.26
CA SER A 172 -35.41 -0.75 6.59
C SER A 172 -34.61 -1.78 5.79
N SER A 173 -33.36 -1.46 5.40
CA SER A 173 -32.45 -2.40 4.72
C SER A 173 -31.72 -3.36 5.66
N PHE A 174 -31.84 -3.19 6.98
CA PHE A 174 -31.10 -3.98 7.97
C PHE A 174 -31.86 -5.20 8.53
N GLY A 175 -33.11 -5.41 8.09
CA GLY A 175 -33.96 -6.49 8.59
C GLY A 175 -34.49 -6.23 10.00
N PRO A 176 -35.44 -7.05 10.48
CA PRO A 176 -36.22 -6.78 11.69
C PRO A 176 -35.46 -6.85 13.03
N ASN A 177 -34.14 -7.12 13.02
CA ASN A 177 -33.34 -7.39 14.22
C ASN A 177 -32.07 -6.54 14.36
N VAL A 178 -32.00 -5.38 13.71
CA VAL A 178 -30.88 -4.45 13.91
C VAL A 178 -31.34 -3.31 14.81
N ASN A 179 -30.96 -3.41 16.09
CA ASN A 179 -31.12 -2.30 17.02
C ASN A 179 -30.26 -1.14 16.53
N PRO A 180 -30.85 0.06 16.28
CA PRO A 180 -30.07 1.23 15.96
C PRO A 180 -29.05 1.47 17.07
N MET A 181 -27.82 1.79 16.68
CA MET A 181 -26.74 1.96 17.64
C MET A 181 -27.17 2.98 18.71
N ALA A 182 -26.92 2.65 19.99
CA ALA A 182 -27.26 3.53 21.10
C ALA A 182 -26.76 4.96 20.80
N PRO A 183 -27.56 6.01 21.08
CA PRO A 183 -27.28 7.38 20.63
C PRO A 183 -25.92 7.99 21.01
N LYS A 184 -25.13 7.31 21.85
CA LYS A 184 -23.82 7.74 22.38
C LYS A 184 -22.70 6.72 22.19
N ALA A 185 -22.93 5.62 21.48
CA ALA A 185 -21.87 4.63 21.27
C ALA A 185 -20.84 5.18 20.27
N VAL A 186 -19.61 5.40 20.72
CA VAL A 186 -18.48 5.63 19.83
C VAL A 186 -17.92 4.25 19.47
N PRO A 187 -17.94 3.85 18.19
CA PRO A 187 -17.43 2.56 17.79
C PRO A 187 -15.93 2.49 18.04
N LYS A 188 -15.50 1.38 18.65
CA LYS A 188 -14.09 1.12 18.88
C LYS A 188 -13.50 0.48 17.65
N ILE A 189 -12.76 1.26 16.86
CA ILE A 189 -11.90 0.74 15.79
C ILE A 189 -10.58 0.33 16.45
N ALA A 190 -10.18 -0.93 16.29
CA ALA A 190 -8.94 -1.44 16.85
C ALA A 190 -7.73 -0.91 16.10
N MET A 191 -7.84 -0.82 14.77
CA MET A 191 -6.71 -0.54 13.88
C MET A 191 -7.21 -0.10 12.50
N ILE A 192 -6.48 0.81 11.88
CA ILE A 192 -6.61 1.16 10.47
C ILE A 192 -5.29 0.86 9.78
N SER A 193 -5.31 0.08 8.70
CA SER A 193 -4.16 -0.16 7.82
C SER A 193 -4.39 0.59 6.51
N ILE A 194 -3.38 1.32 6.05
CA ILE A 194 -3.36 1.94 4.72
C ILE A 194 -2.18 1.31 3.98
N ASN A 195 -2.45 0.50 2.98
CA ASN A 195 -1.44 -0.22 2.22
C ASN A 195 -1.25 0.46 0.86
N PHE A 196 -0.06 0.96 0.59
CA PHE A 196 0.27 1.59 -0.69
C PHE A 196 0.46 0.53 -1.78
N MET A 197 -0.22 0.69 -2.91
CA MET A 197 -0.32 -0.32 -3.96
C MET A 197 0.40 0.07 -5.27
N SER A 198 0.68 1.35 -5.52
CA SER A 198 1.17 1.83 -6.82
C SER A 198 2.69 1.83 -6.97
N ASN A 199 3.30 0.67 -6.75
CA ASN A 199 4.70 0.43 -7.11
C ASN A 199 4.98 -1.08 -7.20
N PHE A 200 5.80 -1.52 -8.15
CA PHE A 200 6.19 -2.92 -8.23
C PHE A 200 7.22 -3.31 -7.16
N ASP A 201 8.06 -2.37 -6.72
CA ASP A 201 9.02 -2.61 -5.64
C ASP A 201 8.29 -2.71 -4.28
N LYS A 202 8.40 -3.89 -3.66
CA LYS A 202 7.80 -4.19 -2.35
C LYS A 202 8.36 -3.29 -1.24
N SER A 203 9.62 -2.88 -1.33
CA SER A 203 10.24 -1.97 -0.35
C SER A 203 9.60 -0.59 -0.38
N ILE A 204 9.27 -0.08 -1.58
CA ILE A 204 8.56 1.19 -1.76
C ILE A 204 7.12 1.08 -1.25
N ARG A 205 6.41 -0.01 -1.59
CA ARG A 205 5.07 -0.28 -1.04
C ARG A 205 5.07 -0.31 0.48
N ASN A 206 6.02 -1.02 1.09
CA ASN A 206 6.13 -1.09 2.55
C ASN A 206 6.47 0.26 3.18
N LYS A 207 7.33 1.06 2.55
CA LYS A 207 7.73 2.39 3.02
C LYS A 207 6.55 3.36 3.15
N TYR A 208 5.61 3.33 2.20
CA TYR A 208 4.45 4.22 2.19
C TYR A 208 3.17 3.59 2.76
N SER A 209 3.22 2.31 3.14
CA SER A 209 2.15 1.68 3.91
C SER A 209 2.24 2.07 5.38
N SER A 210 1.11 2.10 6.08
CA SER A 210 1.02 2.53 7.46
C SER A 210 -0.04 1.76 8.22
N ARG A 211 0.24 1.50 9.50
CA ARG A 211 -0.71 0.89 10.42
C ARG A 211 -0.90 1.85 11.60
N LEU A 212 -2.14 2.29 11.78
CA LEU A 212 -2.51 3.30 12.73
C LEU A 212 -3.44 2.71 13.79
N TYR A 213 -3.32 3.25 15.00
CA TYR A 213 -4.08 2.84 16.17
C TYR A 213 -4.69 4.07 16.83
N ALA A 214 -5.82 3.88 17.51
CA ALA A 214 -6.49 4.96 18.21
C ALA A 214 -5.55 5.63 19.23
N ASP A 215 -5.55 6.96 19.22
CA ASP A 215 -4.92 7.79 20.24
C ASP A 215 -5.63 7.59 21.58
N ALA A 216 -4.87 7.49 22.66
CA ALA A 216 -5.42 7.14 23.97
C ALA A 216 -6.33 8.24 24.52
N GLU A 217 -6.02 9.50 24.20
CA GLU A 217 -6.77 10.67 24.64
C GLU A 217 -7.89 11.05 23.65
N ARG A 218 -7.69 10.75 22.36
CA ARG A 218 -8.60 11.14 21.26
C ARG A 218 -8.94 9.92 20.39
N PRO A 219 -9.91 9.08 20.79
CA PRO A 219 -10.15 7.77 20.15
C PRO A 219 -10.65 7.83 18.69
N THR A 220 -11.02 9.02 18.19
CA THR A 220 -11.34 9.28 16.77
C THR A 220 -10.10 9.61 15.93
N ILE A 221 -8.96 9.83 16.57
CA ILE A 221 -7.68 10.13 15.92
C ILE A 221 -6.82 8.88 15.97
N PHE A 222 -6.29 8.49 14.82
CA PHE A 222 -5.45 7.31 14.65
C PHE A 222 -4.07 7.75 14.23
N LEU A 223 -3.07 7.30 14.98
CA LEU A 223 -1.67 7.67 14.80
C LEU A 223 -0.84 6.41 14.53
N ILE A 224 0.28 6.60 13.84
CA ILE A 224 1.30 5.53 13.76
C ILE A 224 1.82 5.29 15.17
N LYS A 225 1.78 4.03 15.64
CA LYS A 225 2.51 3.65 16.86
C LYS A 225 4.01 3.71 16.58
N THR A 226 4.64 4.82 16.93
CA THR A 226 6.10 4.86 17.02
C THR A 226 6.51 4.11 18.28
N ASN A 227 7.47 3.20 18.16
CA ASN A 227 7.94 2.39 19.27
C ASN A 227 8.78 3.22 20.26
N ALA A 228 8.18 4.15 21.00
CA ALA A 228 8.80 4.79 22.16
C ALA A 228 8.94 3.83 23.37
N LYS A 229 8.41 2.60 23.28
CA LYS A 229 8.48 1.56 24.32
C LYS A 229 9.35 0.34 23.98
N ILE A 230 10.00 0.27 22.81
CA ILE A 230 10.96 -0.82 22.48
C ILE A 230 12.42 -0.46 22.81
N SER A 231 12.71 0.75 23.28
CA SER A 231 14.05 1.14 23.75
C SER A 231 14.35 0.76 25.22
N LYS A 232 13.36 0.27 25.98
CA LYS A 232 13.55 -0.09 27.42
C LYS A 232 13.70 -1.60 27.70
N LEU A 233 13.60 -2.46 26.67
CA LEU A 233 13.86 -3.90 26.78
C LEU A 233 15.24 -4.33 26.23
N SER A 234 16.04 -3.39 25.73
CA SER A 234 17.41 -3.64 25.22
C SER A 234 18.52 -3.25 26.20
N ASN A 235 18.21 -2.73 27.40
CA ASN A 235 19.23 -2.21 28.34
C ASN A 235 19.56 -3.13 29.52
N ASN A 236 19.26 -4.43 29.41
CA ASN A 236 19.62 -5.42 30.43
C ASN A 236 20.62 -6.49 29.95
N GLN A 237 21.54 -6.11 29.04
CA GLN A 237 22.79 -6.82 28.87
C GLN A 237 23.94 -5.92 29.32
N ARG A 238 24.36 -6.11 30.57
CA ARG A 238 25.64 -5.59 31.07
C ARG A 238 26.77 -6.18 30.22
N PRO A 239 27.72 -5.39 29.69
CA PRO A 239 28.93 -5.95 29.11
C PRO A 239 29.81 -6.50 30.23
N VAL A 240 30.11 -7.79 30.18
CA VAL A 240 31.19 -8.41 30.96
C VAL A 240 32.51 -7.81 30.46
N ALA A 241 33.19 -7.09 31.34
CA ALA A 241 34.48 -6.47 31.08
C ALA A 241 35.54 -7.54 30.72
N ARG A 242 36.14 -7.42 29.53
CA ARG A 242 37.30 -8.23 29.13
C ARG A 242 38.57 -7.47 29.55
N LYS A 243 39.27 -7.98 30.56
CA LYS A 243 40.58 -7.48 31.01
C LYS A 243 41.61 -7.56 29.88
N THR A 244 42.32 -6.45 29.70
CA THR A 244 43.55 -6.29 28.92
C THR A 244 44.76 -6.73 29.74
N GLN A 245 45.64 -7.55 29.16
CA GLN A 245 47.08 -7.71 29.41
C GLN A 245 47.59 -8.49 28.17
N GLY A 246 48.64 -8.15 27.41
CA GLY A 246 49.78 -7.27 27.59
C GLY A 246 51.06 -8.05 27.26
N LYS A 247 51.80 -7.58 26.22
CA LYS A 247 53.24 -7.78 25.91
C LYS A 247 53.62 -8.63 24.68
N ARG A 248 54.36 -7.96 23.76
CA ARG A 248 55.30 -8.50 22.75
C ARG A 248 56.60 -8.96 23.44
N PRO A 249 57.54 -9.65 22.75
CA PRO A 249 58.59 -8.91 22.03
C PRO A 249 59.04 -9.49 20.66
N LEU A 250 59.84 -8.67 19.98
CA LEU A 250 60.52 -8.79 18.67
C LEU A 250 61.52 -9.96 18.52
N HIS A 251 61.73 -10.41 17.27
CA HIS A 251 63.04 -10.61 16.60
C HIS A 251 62.78 -10.90 15.09
N ARG A 252 63.03 -10.00 14.11
CA ARG A 252 64.25 -9.44 13.45
C ARG A 252 64.94 -10.39 12.43
N LYS A 253 65.11 -9.84 11.20
CA LYS A 253 66.07 -10.16 10.09
C LYS A 253 65.64 -11.29 9.11
N ASN A 254 65.85 -11.26 7.79
CA ASN A 254 66.65 -10.49 6.80
C ASN A 254 65.96 -10.65 5.40
N ALA A 255 65.79 -9.63 4.55
CA ALA A 255 66.71 -9.02 3.57
C ALA A 255 67.02 -9.84 2.28
N ARG A 256 66.70 -9.24 1.11
CA ARG A 256 67.31 -9.31 -0.27
C ARG A 256 66.23 -9.43 -1.36
N SER A 257 65.91 -8.37 -2.13
CA SER A 257 66.61 -7.71 -3.27
C SER A 257 66.16 -8.23 -4.66
N ARG A 258 65.18 -7.53 -5.29
CA ARG A 258 65.15 -6.91 -6.65
C ARG A 258 65.60 -7.70 -7.92
N PRO A 259 65.33 -7.24 -9.17
CA PRO A 259 64.18 -7.58 -10.03
C PRO A 259 64.58 -8.04 -11.48
N ARG A 260 63.64 -7.99 -12.45
CA ARG A 260 63.72 -8.18 -13.94
C ARG A 260 63.36 -9.60 -14.43
N THR A 261 62.68 -9.84 -15.55
CA THR A 261 62.61 -9.14 -16.87
C THR A 261 61.32 -9.51 -17.63
N ARG A 262 60.88 -8.60 -18.51
CA ARG A 262 59.99 -8.83 -19.68
C ARG A 262 60.43 -10.02 -20.54
N LYS A 263 59.47 -10.71 -21.16
CA LYS A 263 59.59 -11.19 -22.56
C LYS A 263 58.22 -11.29 -23.23
N ILE A 264 58.19 -10.75 -24.45
CA ILE A 264 57.15 -10.78 -25.48
C ILE A 264 57.47 -11.97 -26.40
N ALA A 265 56.44 -12.68 -26.89
CA ALA A 265 56.34 -13.40 -28.16
C ALA A 265 55.06 -14.25 -28.09
N GLY A 266 54.20 -14.38 -29.10
CA GLY A 266 54.15 -13.87 -30.47
C GLY A 266 52.76 -14.17 -31.02
#